data_AF-X6L7T1-F1
#
_entry.id   AF-X6L7T1-F1
#
_cell.length_a   1.000
_cell.length_b   1.000
_cell.length_c   1.000
_cell.angle_alpha   90.00
_cell.angle_beta   90.00
_cell.angle_gamma   90.00
#
_symmetry.space_group_name_H-M   'P 1'
#
loop_
_entity.id
_entity.type
_entity.pdbx_description
1 polymer ?
#
loop_
_entity_poly.entity_id
_entity_poly.type
_entity_poly.pdbx_seq_one_letter_code
_entity_poly.pdbx_strand_id
1 'polypeptide(L)'
;MHGLKHKYSAKLLATKASEKQLEKVFETLMSGLKDGNKYIHCLYAESLVVISAKLNEKQLENAINTLIDGLKDEDKNVRNSYARSLGVISKKLDEKKLENTINTLIDGLKDKDRDVRMSCAESLGVISTNLTDKQLEGIFNALPNDLEWYYLHSYFNALEEISTKWNEKQSERVFNALTFVSKHSINTNNDEYKDRRLVRLLELSTKLNDKQLYLLVIHLLERAKKGFTRSVKDALPKISADMWKRATICGLKENIQMKNENTLMNKQNSNNRVLKAANNIDFELLAFGLMTFIPCIQLSCNDNNTNFDDLNELIRYCDKQAIKWEFPTHQSKWTNDNNYNDIQYPCLNDEIEK
;
A
#
# COMPACT_ATOMS: atom_id res chain seq x y z
N MET A 1 -23.47 -20.23 19.17
CA MET A 1 -23.75 -20.04 20.62
C MET A 1 -22.69 -20.66 21.56
N HIS A 2 -22.07 -21.80 21.21
CA HIS A 2 -21.07 -22.45 22.08
C HIS A 2 -19.76 -21.67 22.30
N GLY A 3 -19.21 -21.00 21.27
CA GLY A 3 -17.95 -20.25 21.39
C GLY A 3 -18.01 -19.02 22.32
N LEU A 4 -19.16 -18.32 22.35
CA LEU A 4 -19.36 -17.18 23.26
C LEU A 4 -19.32 -17.61 24.72
N LYS A 5 -20.04 -18.69 25.09
CA LYS A 5 -19.99 -19.21 26.47
C LYS A 5 -18.57 -19.58 26.90
N HIS A 6 -17.78 -20.20 26.01
CA HIS A 6 -16.40 -20.59 26.28
C HIS A 6 -15.48 -19.38 26.52
N LYS A 7 -15.65 -18.32 25.72
CA LYS A 7 -14.87 -17.08 25.85
C LYS A 7 -15.20 -16.34 27.16
N TYR A 8 -16.46 -16.30 27.56
CA TYR A 8 -16.87 -15.71 28.84
C TYR A 8 -16.35 -16.52 30.04
N SER A 9 -16.40 -17.86 29.98
CA SER A 9 -15.84 -18.70 31.05
C SER A 9 -14.32 -18.57 31.15
N ALA A 10 -13.60 -18.54 30.03
CA ALA A 10 -12.14 -18.33 30.02
C ALA A 10 -11.76 -16.95 30.60
N LYS A 11 -12.52 -15.91 30.26
CA LYS A 11 -12.29 -14.55 30.78
C LYS A 11 -12.56 -14.44 32.27
N LEU A 12 -13.63 -15.06 32.75
CA LEU A 12 -13.95 -15.11 34.19
C LEU A 12 -12.87 -15.86 34.97
N LEU A 13 -12.40 -16.99 34.45
CA LEU A 13 -11.29 -17.76 35.04
C LEU A 13 -9.99 -16.94 35.07
N ALA A 14 -9.62 -16.27 33.99
CA ALA A 14 -8.42 -15.42 33.94
C ALA A 14 -8.41 -14.29 34.99
N THR A 15 -9.59 -13.84 35.44
CA THR A 15 -9.72 -12.75 36.43
C THR A 15 -9.79 -13.22 37.89
N LYS A 16 -10.17 -14.49 38.15
CA LYS A 16 -10.47 -14.98 39.51
C LYS A 16 -9.66 -16.21 39.93
N ALA A 17 -8.94 -16.85 39.01
CA ALA A 17 -8.16 -18.05 39.29
C ALA A 17 -6.89 -17.74 40.09
N SER A 18 -6.53 -18.65 41.01
CA SER A 18 -5.22 -18.65 41.65
C SER A 18 -4.11 -19.08 40.68
N GLU A 19 -2.85 -18.82 41.02
CA GLU A 19 -1.70 -19.20 40.18
C GLU A 19 -1.69 -20.71 39.86
N LYS A 20 -1.94 -21.56 40.85
CA LYS A 20 -2.05 -23.02 40.68
C LYS A 20 -3.22 -23.43 39.77
N GLN A 21 -4.33 -22.69 39.82
CA GLN A 21 -5.45 -22.93 38.92
C GLN A 21 -5.12 -22.49 37.49
N LEU A 22 -4.43 -21.36 37.33
CA LEU A 22 -3.98 -20.87 36.02
C LEU A 22 -2.98 -21.83 35.37
N GLU A 23 -2.05 -22.41 36.14
CA GLU A 23 -1.12 -23.42 35.65
C GLU A 23 -1.85 -24.65 35.11
N LYS A 24 -2.80 -25.20 35.87
CA LYS A 24 -3.61 -26.34 35.43
C LYS A 24 -4.47 -26.01 34.20
N VAL A 25 -5.02 -24.80 34.14
CA VAL A 25 -5.75 -24.32 32.96
C VAL A 25 -4.81 -24.27 31.76
N PHE A 26 -3.64 -23.65 31.89
CA PHE A 26 -2.64 -23.56 30.84
C PHE A 26 -2.26 -24.94 30.31
N GLU A 27 -1.90 -25.89 31.18
CA GLU A 27 -1.59 -27.27 30.79
C GLU A 27 -2.73 -27.94 30.01
N THR A 28 -3.97 -27.73 30.46
CA THR A 28 -5.17 -28.27 29.78
C THR A 28 -5.33 -27.67 28.39
N LEU A 29 -5.15 -26.36 28.24
CA LEU A 29 -5.20 -25.70 26.93
C LEU A 29 -4.08 -26.22 26.01
N MET A 30 -2.85 -26.34 26.53
CA MET A 30 -1.70 -26.82 25.76
C MET A 30 -1.86 -28.27 25.31
N SER A 31 -2.46 -29.12 26.15
CA SER A 31 -2.82 -30.49 25.77
C SER A 31 -3.93 -30.49 24.71
N GLY A 32 -4.95 -29.65 24.87
CA GLY A 32 -6.05 -29.53 23.92
C GLY A 32 -5.62 -29.07 22.52
N LEU A 33 -4.60 -28.21 22.43
CA LEU A 33 -4.00 -27.77 21.16
C LEU A 33 -3.27 -28.89 20.41
N LYS A 34 -3.00 -30.03 21.06
CA LYS A 34 -2.33 -31.21 20.50
C LYS A 34 -3.26 -32.41 20.34
N ASP A 35 -4.54 -32.26 20.70
CA ASP A 35 -5.56 -33.30 20.57
C ASP A 35 -5.84 -33.62 19.09
N GLY A 36 -6.39 -34.79 18.77
CA GLY A 36 -6.77 -35.12 17.39
C GLY A 36 -8.01 -34.36 16.87
N ASN A 37 -8.82 -33.79 17.77
CA ASN A 37 -10.03 -33.06 17.39
C ASN A 37 -9.73 -31.60 16.99
N LYS A 38 -9.72 -31.35 15.69
CA LYS A 38 -9.40 -30.03 15.12
C LYS A 38 -10.42 -28.94 15.46
N TYR A 39 -11.68 -29.29 15.74
CA TYR A 39 -12.72 -28.30 16.08
C TYR A 39 -12.49 -27.64 17.44
N ILE A 40 -11.81 -28.32 18.35
CA ILE A 40 -11.52 -27.78 19.68
C ILE A 40 -10.22 -26.95 19.70
N HIS A 41 -9.31 -27.16 18.74
CA HIS A 41 -8.06 -26.39 18.60
C HIS A 41 -8.31 -24.89 18.53
N CYS A 42 -9.28 -24.46 17.72
CA CYS A 42 -9.62 -23.04 17.60
C CYS A 42 -10.08 -22.44 18.95
N LEU A 43 -10.91 -23.19 19.70
CA LEU A 43 -11.40 -22.77 21.01
C LEU A 43 -10.27 -22.67 22.04
N TYR A 44 -9.33 -23.62 22.00
CA TYR A 44 -8.16 -23.60 22.88
C TYR A 44 -7.21 -22.45 22.56
N ALA A 45 -6.97 -22.17 21.28
CA ALA A 45 -6.12 -21.07 20.85
C ALA A 45 -6.72 -19.72 21.27
N GLU A 46 -8.02 -19.52 21.05
CA GLU A 46 -8.74 -18.32 21.53
C GLU A 46 -8.72 -18.19 23.06
N SER A 47 -8.86 -19.31 23.78
CA SER A 47 -8.81 -19.30 25.25
C SER A 47 -7.40 -19.00 25.76
N LEU A 48 -6.36 -19.44 25.05
CA LEU A 48 -4.96 -19.15 25.37
C LEU A 48 -4.67 -17.66 25.27
N VAL A 49 -5.23 -16.98 24.26
CA VAL A 49 -5.17 -15.52 24.13
C VAL A 49 -5.72 -14.83 25.37
N VAL A 50 -6.86 -15.30 25.89
CA VAL A 50 -7.52 -14.69 27.07
C VAL A 50 -6.66 -14.81 28.33
N ILE A 51 -6.03 -15.96 28.56
CA ILE A 51 -5.20 -16.18 29.75
C ILE A 51 -3.76 -15.65 29.59
N SER A 52 -3.33 -15.34 28.37
CA SER A 52 -1.96 -14.90 28.06
C SER A 52 -1.47 -13.72 28.89
N ALA A 53 -2.38 -12.87 29.37
CA ALA A 53 -2.05 -11.73 30.24
C ALA A 53 -1.57 -12.12 31.65
N LYS A 54 -1.71 -13.40 32.03
CA LYS A 54 -1.32 -13.94 33.33
C LYS A 54 -0.23 -15.01 33.22
N LEU A 55 0.24 -15.30 32.01
CA LEU A 55 1.29 -16.30 31.79
C LEU A 55 2.67 -15.70 32.07
N ASN A 56 3.56 -16.52 32.62
CA ASN A 56 4.97 -16.16 32.71
C ASN A 56 5.68 -16.34 31.36
N GLU A 57 6.92 -15.86 31.27
CA GLU A 57 7.71 -15.87 30.03
C GLU A 57 7.87 -17.27 29.43
N LYS A 58 8.17 -18.28 30.25
CA LYS A 58 8.32 -19.68 29.81
C LYS A 58 7.02 -20.24 29.23
N GLN A 59 5.88 -19.91 29.84
CA GLN A 59 4.57 -20.32 29.36
C GLN A 59 4.21 -19.62 28.04
N LEU A 60 4.52 -18.33 27.90
CA LEU A 60 4.34 -17.58 26.66
C LEU A 60 5.18 -18.17 25.52
N GLU A 61 6.44 -18.50 25.79
CA GLU A 61 7.33 -19.10 24.80
C GLU A 61 6.83 -20.48 24.34
N ASN A 62 6.38 -21.32 25.28
CA ASN A 62 5.79 -22.63 24.96
C ASN A 62 4.48 -22.51 24.15
N ALA A 63 3.63 -21.54 24.51
CA ALA A 63 2.43 -21.20 23.76
C ALA A 63 2.75 -20.82 22.32
N ILE A 64 3.72 -19.92 22.14
CA ILE A 64 4.12 -19.40 20.83
C ILE A 64 4.71 -20.50 19.95
N ASN A 65 5.60 -21.34 20.49
CA ASN A 65 6.17 -22.46 19.73
C ASN A 65 5.07 -23.45 19.29
N THR A 66 4.09 -23.73 20.16
CA THR A 66 2.95 -24.59 19.81
C THR A 66 2.07 -23.96 18.73
N LEU A 67 1.86 -22.64 18.79
CA LEU A 67 1.10 -21.93 17.77
C LEU A 67 1.84 -21.91 16.42
N ILE A 68 3.15 -21.67 16.42
CA ILE A 68 4.01 -21.73 15.23
C ILE A 68 3.94 -23.10 14.57
N ASP A 69 3.97 -24.19 15.35
CA ASP A 69 3.85 -25.53 14.78
C ASP A 69 2.46 -25.80 14.19
N GLY A 70 1.39 -25.30 14.81
CA GLY A 70 0.04 -25.48 14.25
C GLY A 70 -0.25 -24.63 13.00
N LEU A 71 0.58 -23.64 12.66
CA LEU A 71 0.57 -23.04 11.32
C LEU A 71 0.97 -24.04 10.21
N LYS A 72 1.43 -25.25 10.56
CA LYS A 72 1.69 -26.34 9.61
C LYS A 72 0.56 -27.37 9.53
N ASP A 73 -0.54 -27.19 10.28
CA ASP A 73 -1.66 -28.14 10.25
C ASP A 73 -2.29 -28.23 8.85
N GLU A 74 -2.80 -29.40 8.48
CA GLU A 74 -3.48 -29.61 7.21
C GLU A 74 -4.79 -28.80 7.11
N ASP A 75 -5.48 -28.60 8.24
CA ASP A 75 -6.74 -27.88 8.33
C ASP A 75 -6.51 -26.36 8.39
N LYS A 76 -7.06 -25.68 7.39
CA LYS A 76 -6.97 -24.22 7.27
C LYS A 76 -7.59 -23.46 8.44
N ASN A 77 -8.62 -24.01 9.10
CA ASN A 77 -9.28 -23.35 10.22
C ASN A 77 -8.36 -23.34 11.45
N VAL A 78 -7.62 -24.43 11.65
CA VAL A 78 -6.57 -24.51 12.68
C VAL A 78 -5.47 -23.51 12.37
N ARG A 79 -4.90 -23.53 11.16
CA ARG A 79 -3.85 -22.59 10.74
C ARG A 79 -4.29 -21.13 10.91
N ASN A 80 -5.50 -20.78 10.49
CA ASN A 80 -6.09 -19.44 10.63
C ASN A 80 -6.17 -19.03 12.10
N SER A 81 -6.81 -19.85 12.94
CA SER A 81 -6.98 -19.56 14.36
C SER A 81 -5.63 -19.42 15.08
N TYR A 82 -4.63 -20.21 14.68
CA TYR A 82 -3.31 -20.20 15.27
C TYR A 82 -2.53 -18.96 14.84
N ALA A 83 -2.56 -18.59 13.55
CA ALA A 83 -1.98 -17.35 13.04
C ALA A 83 -2.51 -16.13 13.82
N ARG A 84 -3.84 -16.02 13.94
CA ARG A 84 -4.49 -14.92 14.66
C ARG A 84 -4.12 -14.88 16.15
N SER A 85 -4.04 -16.04 16.80
CA SER A 85 -3.68 -16.13 18.23
C SER A 85 -2.19 -15.80 18.45
N LEU A 86 -1.33 -16.23 17.53
CA LEU A 86 0.10 -15.96 17.54
C LEU A 86 0.36 -14.44 17.53
N GLY A 87 -0.29 -13.68 16.64
CA GLY A 87 -0.16 -12.21 16.63
C GLY A 87 -0.49 -11.56 17.96
N VAL A 88 -1.60 -11.94 18.59
CA VAL A 88 -2.04 -11.33 19.86
C VAL A 88 -1.13 -11.69 21.03
N ILE A 89 -0.70 -12.96 21.13
CA ILE A 89 0.16 -13.43 22.22
C ILE A 89 1.57 -12.87 22.07
N SER A 90 2.11 -12.80 20.85
CA SER A 90 3.46 -12.30 20.59
C SER A 90 3.64 -10.81 20.93
N LYS A 91 2.56 -10.01 21.03
CA LYS A 91 2.65 -8.64 21.59
C LYS A 91 3.22 -8.57 23.02
N LYS A 92 3.29 -9.69 23.72
CA LYS A 92 3.80 -9.78 25.09
C LYS A 92 5.27 -10.18 25.14
N LEU A 93 5.87 -10.55 24.01
CA LEU A 93 7.27 -10.89 23.94
C LEU A 93 8.15 -9.65 23.82
N ASP A 94 9.36 -9.78 24.34
CA ASP A 94 10.44 -8.84 24.07
C ASP A 94 10.90 -8.94 22.60
N GLU A 95 11.43 -7.83 22.09
CA GLU A 95 11.86 -7.66 20.69
C GLU A 95 12.71 -8.82 20.14
N LYS A 96 13.63 -9.36 20.95
CA LYS A 96 14.57 -10.42 20.55
C LYS A 96 13.87 -11.75 20.24
N LYS A 97 12.70 -11.97 20.84
CA LYS A 97 11.93 -13.22 20.71
C LYS A 97 10.89 -13.16 19.60
N LEU A 98 10.67 -12.00 18.99
CA LEU A 98 9.72 -11.83 17.90
C LEU A 98 10.23 -12.36 16.55
N GLU A 99 11.54 -12.50 16.36
CA GLU A 99 12.12 -12.85 15.05
C GLU A 99 11.50 -14.12 14.44
N ASN A 100 11.37 -15.20 15.22
CA ASN A 100 10.80 -16.45 14.75
C ASN A 100 9.30 -16.31 14.43
N THR A 101 8.57 -15.49 15.23
CA THR A 101 7.16 -15.18 14.97
C THR A 101 7.02 -14.42 13.64
N ILE A 102 7.86 -13.41 13.42
CA ILE A 102 7.82 -12.57 12.21
C ILE A 102 8.07 -13.43 10.98
N ASN A 103 9.12 -14.24 10.99
CA ASN A 103 9.44 -15.13 9.86
C ASN A 103 8.32 -16.13 9.59
N THR A 104 7.75 -16.73 10.64
CA THR A 104 6.61 -17.66 10.49
C THR A 104 5.38 -16.97 9.87
N LEU A 105 5.06 -15.75 10.32
CA LEU A 105 3.93 -14.99 9.78
C LEU A 105 4.18 -14.55 8.34
N ILE A 106 5.43 -14.16 8.00
CA ILE A 106 5.85 -13.85 6.62
C ILE A 106 5.66 -15.08 5.72
N ASP A 107 6.07 -16.26 6.16
CA ASP A 107 5.86 -17.51 5.42
C ASP A 107 4.36 -17.81 5.26
N GLY A 108 3.57 -17.55 6.30
CA GLY A 108 2.11 -17.67 6.28
C GLY A 108 1.41 -16.73 5.30
N LEU A 109 2.05 -15.64 4.85
CA LEU A 109 1.53 -14.81 3.74
C LEU A 109 1.51 -15.56 2.40
N LYS A 110 2.15 -16.73 2.31
CA LYS A 110 2.12 -17.65 1.16
C LYS A 110 1.25 -18.87 1.39
N ASP A 111 0.40 -18.89 2.42
CA ASP A 111 -0.49 -20.03 2.68
C ASP A 111 -1.46 -20.25 1.50
N LYS A 112 -1.75 -21.51 1.19
CA LYS A 112 -2.71 -21.89 0.13
C LYS A 112 -4.11 -21.27 0.35
N ASP A 113 -4.54 -21.14 1.59
CA ASP A 113 -5.85 -20.61 1.97
C ASP A 113 -5.82 -19.10 2.22
N ARG A 114 -6.80 -18.38 1.66
CA ARG A 114 -6.87 -16.92 1.73
C ARG A 114 -7.05 -16.39 3.15
N ASP A 115 -7.83 -17.07 3.98
CA ASP A 115 -8.18 -16.58 5.32
C ASP A 115 -6.98 -16.71 6.28
N VAL A 116 -6.17 -17.76 6.09
CA VAL A 116 -4.88 -17.92 6.78
C VAL A 116 -3.95 -16.77 6.43
N ARG A 117 -3.79 -16.47 5.12
CA ARG A 117 -2.92 -15.35 4.70
C ARG A 117 -3.37 -14.01 5.27
N MET A 118 -4.69 -13.77 5.32
CA MET A 118 -5.26 -12.55 5.88
C MET A 118 -4.98 -12.46 7.38
N SER A 119 -5.12 -13.56 8.11
CA SER A 119 -4.80 -13.63 9.55
C SER A 119 -3.32 -13.41 9.84
N CYS A 120 -2.43 -13.89 8.96
CA CYS A 120 -1.00 -13.61 9.06
C CYS A 120 -0.69 -12.12 8.85
N ALA A 121 -1.31 -11.48 7.86
CA ALA A 121 -1.19 -10.05 7.60
C ALA A 121 -1.68 -9.20 8.77
N GLU A 122 -2.88 -9.47 9.28
CA GLU A 122 -3.43 -8.81 10.47
C GLU A 122 -2.51 -9.00 11.69
N SER A 123 -1.97 -10.21 11.86
CA SER A 123 -1.07 -10.51 12.98
C SER A 123 0.24 -9.74 12.91
N LEU A 124 0.81 -9.54 11.70
CA LEU A 124 1.95 -8.65 11.48
C LEU A 124 1.62 -7.20 11.87
N GLY A 125 0.43 -6.72 11.50
CA GLY A 125 -0.11 -5.43 11.96
C GLY A 125 -0.16 -5.30 13.48
N VAL A 126 -0.73 -6.31 14.12
CA VAL A 126 -0.93 -6.38 15.57
C VAL A 126 0.39 -6.34 16.34
N ILE A 127 1.45 -7.01 15.85
CA ILE A 127 2.78 -7.00 16.49
C ILE A 127 3.65 -5.82 16.07
N SER A 128 3.32 -5.11 14.97
CA SER A 128 4.12 -4.02 14.42
C SER A 128 4.46 -2.92 15.41
N THR A 129 3.60 -2.70 16.42
CA THR A 129 3.82 -1.70 17.46
C THR A 129 5.04 -1.96 18.34
N ASN A 130 5.53 -3.20 18.35
CA ASN A 130 6.64 -3.66 19.19
C ASN A 130 7.89 -4.02 18.37
N LEU A 131 7.87 -3.79 17.05
CA LEU A 131 8.97 -4.15 16.16
C LEU A 131 10.03 -3.06 16.12
N THR A 132 11.29 -3.48 16.05
CA THR A 132 12.42 -2.60 15.75
C THR A 132 12.43 -2.21 14.26
N ASP A 133 13.13 -1.12 13.91
CA ASP A 133 13.31 -0.71 12.52
C ASP A 133 13.93 -1.82 11.66
N LYS A 134 14.86 -2.59 12.23
CA LYS A 134 15.50 -3.74 11.57
C LYS A 134 14.50 -4.86 11.26
N GLN A 135 13.59 -5.14 12.19
CA GLN A 135 12.55 -6.16 12.02
C GLN A 135 11.50 -5.74 11.00
N LEU A 136 11.09 -4.47 11.06
CA LEU A 136 10.25 -3.88 10.01
C LEU A 136 10.91 -4.01 8.64
N GLU A 137 12.21 -3.68 8.55
CA GLU A 137 13.01 -3.87 7.33
C GLU A 137 12.98 -5.32 6.83
N GLY A 138 13.03 -6.32 7.71
CA GLY A 138 12.85 -7.73 7.35
C GLY A 138 11.51 -8.01 6.68
N ILE A 139 10.40 -7.45 7.20
CA ILE A 139 9.05 -7.61 6.62
C ILE A 139 8.98 -6.98 5.22
N PHE A 140 9.56 -5.78 5.02
CA PHE A 140 9.60 -5.15 3.71
C PHE A 140 10.47 -5.92 2.71
N ASN A 141 11.62 -6.45 3.15
CA ASN A 141 12.51 -7.22 2.28
C ASN A 141 11.93 -8.60 1.91
N ALA A 142 10.99 -9.11 2.70
CA ALA A 142 10.28 -10.35 2.40
C ALA A 142 9.19 -10.19 1.33
N LEU A 143 8.98 -8.98 0.80
CA LEU A 143 8.22 -8.78 -0.43
C LEU A 143 8.83 -9.67 -1.52
N PRO A 144 8.06 -10.60 -2.12
CA PRO A 144 8.61 -11.47 -3.13
C PRO A 144 9.05 -10.65 -4.35
N ASN A 145 10.33 -10.73 -4.69
CA ASN A 145 10.88 -10.21 -5.95
C ASN A 145 10.40 -11.07 -7.15
N ASP A 146 9.94 -12.28 -6.85
CA ASP A 146 9.63 -13.37 -7.75
C ASP A 146 8.18 -13.85 -7.54
N LEU A 147 7.27 -13.10 -8.17
CA LEU A 147 6.15 -13.57 -9.01
C LEU A 147 5.20 -14.70 -8.57
N GLU A 148 5.00 -15.01 -7.29
CA GLU A 148 3.74 -15.67 -6.90
C GLU A 148 2.62 -14.62 -6.76
N TRP A 149 2.14 -14.14 -7.90
CA TRP A 149 1.08 -13.13 -8.03
C TRP A 149 -0.14 -13.41 -7.13
N TYR A 150 -0.43 -14.68 -6.91
CA TYR A 150 -1.53 -15.14 -6.06
C TYR A 150 -1.43 -14.67 -4.59
N TYR A 151 -0.21 -14.49 -4.07
CA TYR A 151 0.03 -14.11 -2.67
C TYR A 151 0.23 -12.61 -2.48
N LEU A 152 0.44 -11.86 -3.56
CA LEU A 152 0.75 -10.44 -3.49
C LEU A 152 -0.32 -9.61 -2.75
N HIS A 153 -1.59 -9.99 -2.88
CA HIS A 153 -2.68 -9.37 -2.13
C HIS A 153 -2.43 -9.42 -0.62
N SER A 154 -1.94 -10.55 -0.11
CA SER A 154 -1.71 -10.78 1.31
C SER A 154 -0.51 -9.99 1.83
N TYR A 155 0.56 -9.89 1.05
CA TYR A 155 1.68 -8.99 1.33
C TYR A 155 1.23 -7.54 1.44
N PHE A 156 0.41 -7.08 0.49
CA PHE A 156 -0.12 -5.72 0.54
C PHE A 156 -1.01 -5.46 1.74
N ASN A 157 -1.86 -6.42 2.12
CA ASN A 157 -2.66 -6.26 3.33
C ASN A 157 -1.74 -6.19 4.56
N ALA A 158 -0.68 -7.00 4.63
CA ALA A 158 0.29 -6.91 5.72
C ALA A 158 0.97 -5.53 5.75
N LEU A 159 1.36 -5.02 4.58
CA LEU A 159 1.91 -3.67 4.42
C LEU A 159 0.92 -2.60 4.91
N GLU A 160 -0.33 -2.65 4.49
CA GLU A 160 -1.38 -1.73 4.93
C GLU A 160 -1.53 -1.73 6.45
N GLU A 161 -1.57 -2.91 7.06
CA GLU A 161 -1.65 -3.11 8.51
C GLU A 161 -0.43 -2.51 9.25
N ILE A 162 0.77 -2.59 8.67
CA ILE A 162 1.98 -2.02 9.25
C ILE A 162 2.24 -0.54 8.83
N SER A 163 1.38 0.04 7.98
CA SER A 163 1.59 1.37 7.36
C SER A 163 1.65 2.54 8.33
N THR A 164 1.11 2.37 9.54
CA THR A 164 1.16 3.37 10.60
C THR A 164 2.56 3.59 11.17
N LYS A 165 3.51 2.69 10.91
CA LYS A 165 4.89 2.74 11.40
C LYS A 165 5.93 3.09 10.34
N TRP A 166 5.49 3.40 9.13
CA TRP A 166 6.38 3.61 8.00
C TRP A 166 7.13 4.94 8.10
N ASN A 167 8.43 4.89 7.83
CA ASN A 167 9.24 6.06 7.55
C ASN A 167 9.50 6.21 6.04
N GLU A 168 10.08 7.34 5.62
CA GLU A 168 10.31 7.64 4.20
C GLU A 168 11.15 6.58 3.47
N LYS A 169 12.17 6.02 4.14
CA LYS A 169 13.03 4.94 3.59
C LYS A 169 12.22 3.67 3.30
N GLN A 170 11.24 3.35 4.15
CA GLN A 170 10.36 2.20 3.95
C GLN A 170 9.35 2.46 2.82
N SER A 171 8.77 3.67 2.75
CA SER A 171 7.93 4.09 1.62
C SER A 171 8.67 3.95 0.28
N GLU A 172 9.94 4.34 0.21
CA GLU A 172 10.76 4.20 -0.99
C GLU A 172 10.93 2.76 -1.45
N ARG A 173 11.16 1.83 -0.51
CA ARG A 173 11.30 0.40 -0.84
C ARG A 173 10.01 -0.20 -1.37
N VAL A 174 8.89 0.05 -0.69
CA VAL A 174 7.56 -0.40 -1.14
C VAL A 174 7.27 0.15 -2.53
N PHE A 175 7.52 1.44 -2.72
CA PHE A 175 7.36 2.10 -4.01
C PHE A 175 8.22 1.47 -5.12
N ASN A 176 9.51 1.21 -4.85
CA ASN A 176 10.44 0.64 -5.81
C ASN A 176 10.10 -0.81 -6.17
N ALA A 177 9.78 -1.65 -5.18
CA ALA A 177 9.38 -3.05 -5.41
C ALA A 177 8.14 -3.13 -6.31
N LEU A 178 7.18 -2.23 -6.11
CA LEU A 178 5.93 -2.23 -6.85
C LEU A 178 6.04 -1.57 -8.22
N THR A 179 6.87 -0.55 -8.35
CA THR A 179 7.26 0.02 -9.64
C THR A 179 8.00 -1.02 -10.48
N PHE A 180 8.89 -1.82 -9.88
CA PHE A 180 9.56 -2.94 -10.54
C PHE A 180 8.54 -3.96 -11.06
N VAL A 181 7.63 -4.42 -10.19
CA VAL A 181 6.55 -5.35 -10.57
C VAL A 181 5.65 -4.76 -11.67
N SER A 182 5.36 -3.46 -11.60
CA SER A 182 4.54 -2.75 -12.59
C SER A 182 5.23 -2.61 -13.95
N LYS A 183 6.52 -2.26 -13.99
CA LYS A 183 7.28 -2.15 -15.25
C LYS A 183 7.32 -3.47 -16.02
N HIS A 184 7.42 -4.60 -15.31
CA HIS A 184 7.30 -5.93 -15.90
C HIS A 184 5.87 -6.25 -16.37
N SER A 185 4.86 -5.57 -15.84
CA SER A 185 3.46 -5.71 -16.19
C SER A 185 3.04 -4.88 -17.42
N ILE A 186 3.57 -3.66 -17.56
CA ILE A 186 3.16 -2.70 -18.60
C ILE A 186 3.35 -3.23 -20.03
N ASN A 187 4.32 -4.14 -20.24
CA ASN A 187 4.61 -4.76 -21.54
C ASN A 187 3.80 -6.03 -21.82
N THR A 188 2.83 -6.37 -20.97
CA THR A 188 1.94 -7.51 -21.13
C THR A 188 0.50 -7.05 -21.33
N ASN A 189 -0.35 -7.91 -21.93
CA ASN A 189 -1.76 -7.65 -22.26
C ASN A 189 -2.56 -7.05 -21.08
N ASN A 190 -3.74 -6.48 -21.36
CA ASN A 190 -4.68 -5.87 -20.40
C ASN A 190 -5.10 -6.84 -19.27
N ASP A 191 -4.22 -7.02 -18.30
CA ASP A 191 -4.42 -7.85 -17.12
C ASP A 191 -4.86 -6.97 -15.96
N GLU A 192 -6.17 -6.98 -15.71
CA GLU A 192 -6.86 -6.24 -14.63
C GLU A 192 -6.24 -6.52 -13.26
N TYR A 193 -5.68 -7.71 -13.06
CA TYR A 193 -5.08 -8.06 -11.78
C TYR A 193 -3.73 -7.39 -11.55
N LYS A 194 -3.01 -7.03 -12.61
CA LYS A 194 -1.75 -6.29 -12.43
C LYS A 194 -2.00 -4.84 -12.08
N ASP A 195 -3.03 -4.28 -12.67
CA ASP A 195 -3.42 -2.89 -12.49
C ASP A 195 -3.99 -2.64 -11.09
N ARG A 196 -4.71 -3.59 -10.49
CA ARG A 196 -5.12 -3.54 -9.07
C ARG A 196 -3.95 -3.30 -8.10
N ARG A 197 -2.71 -3.64 -8.44
CA ARG A 197 -1.52 -3.37 -7.59
C ARG A 197 -1.17 -1.89 -7.54
N LEU A 198 -1.20 -1.23 -8.69
CA LEU A 198 -0.96 0.21 -8.79
C LEU A 198 -2.06 0.99 -8.08
N VAL A 199 -3.30 0.51 -8.19
CA VAL A 199 -4.43 1.06 -7.44
C VAL A 199 -4.22 0.94 -5.93
N ARG A 200 -3.66 -0.17 -5.44
CA ARG A 200 -3.32 -0.34 -4.01
C ARG A 200 -2.24 0.60 -3.52
N LEU A 201 -1.23 0.89 -4.35
CA LEU A 201 -0.28 1.97 -4.03
C LEU A 201 -0.97 3.32 -3.92
N LEU A 202 -1.97 3.55 -4.75
CA LEU A 202 -2.75 4.78 -4.70
C LEU A 202 -3.56 4.86 -3.40
N GLU A 203 -4.05 3.74 -2.87
CA GLU A 203 -4.69 3.69 -1.54
C GLU A 203 -3.69 4.06 -0.42
N LEU A 204 -2.39 3.77 -0.60
CA LEU A 204 -1.30 4.11 0.33
C LEU A 204 -0.61 5.46 0.00
N SER A 205 -1.13 6.20 -0.96
CA SER A 205 -0.49 7.38 -1.56
C SER A 205 -0.27 8.56 -0.59
N THR A 206 -1.04 8.62 0.49
CA THR A 206 -0.85 9.62 1.57
C THR A 206 0.51 9.49 2.25
N LYS A 207 1.22 8.37 2.04
CA LYS A 207 2.55 8.09 2.59
C LYS A 207 3.68 8.26 1.57
N LEU A 208 3.35 8.57 0.32
CA LEU A 208 4.32 8.79 -0.74
C LEU A 208 4.79 10.25 -0.73
N ASN A 209 6.09 10.44 -0.91
CA ASN A 209 6.62 11.77 -1.19
C ASN A 209 6.22 12.22 -2.60
N ASP A 210 6.41 13.51 -2.90
CA ASP A 210 5.92 14.10 -4.15
C ASP A 210 6.49 13.44 -5.41
N LYS A 211 7.76 13.00 -5.36
CA LYS A 211 8.43 12.29 -6.46
C LYS A 211 7.84 10.90 -6.69
N GLN A 212 7.61 10.15 -5.62
CA GLN A 212 6.97 8.83 -5.70
C GLN A 212 5.53 8.95 -6.19
N LEU A 213 4.79 9.93 -5.69
CA LEU A 213 3.42 10.21 -6.11
C LEU A 213 3.35 10.58 -7.60
N TYR A 214 4.24 11.45 -8.06
CA TYR A 214 4.39 11.80 -9.48
C TYR A 214 4.63 10.55 -10.34
N LEU A 215 5.63 9.74 -9.99
CA LEU A 215 5.95 8.53 -10.74
C LEU A 215 4.79 7.55 -10.76
N LEU A 216 4.06 7.37 -9.65
CA LEU A 216 2.86 6.52 -9.61
C LEU A 216 1.78 7.01 -10.58
N VAL A 217 1.50 8.31 -10.57
CA VAL A 217 0.49 8.95 -11.43
C VAL A 217 0.85 8.78 -12.90
N ILE A 218 2.10 9.04 -13.30
CA ILE A 218 2.57 8.81 -14.66
C ILE A 218 2.37 7.35 -15.08
N HIS A 219 2.78 6.39 -14.23
CA HIS A 219 2.63 4.97 -14.56
C HIS A 219 1.14 4.55 -14.71
N LEU A 220 0.25 5.07 -13.86
CA LEU A 220 -1.20 4.82 -13.98
C LEU A 220 -1.77 5.40 -15.29
N LEU A 221 -1.30 6.58 -15.69
CA LEU A 221 -1.73 7.25 -16.92
C LEU A 221 -1.19 6.57 -18.18
N GLU A 222 0.06 6.10 -18.17
CA GLU A 222 0.61 5.28 -19.24
C GLU A 222 -0.24 4.02 -19.44
N ARG A 223 -0.65 3.39 -18.34
CA ARG A 223 -1.50 2.20 -18.39
C ARG A 223 -2.90 2.53 -18.92
N ALA A 224 -3.52 3.60 -18.44
CA ALA A 224 -4.80 4.08 -18.96
C ALA A 224 -4.76 4.34 -20.47
N LYS A 225 -3.69 4.95 -20.99
CA LYS A 225 -3.50 5.25 -22.42
C LYS A 225 -3.30 3.98 -23.27
N LYS A 226 -2.63 2.94 -22.75
CA LYS A 226 -2.41 1.66 -23.46
C LYS A 226 -3.63 0.73 -23.46
N GLY A 227 -4.49 0.84 -22.44
CA GLY A 227 -5.68 0.02 -22.32
C GLY A 227 -6.27 0.13 -20.93
N PHE A 228 -7.40 0.81 -20.82
CA PHE A 228 -8.07 1.00 -19.54
C PHE A 228 -8.65 -0.30 -18.99
N THR A 229 -7.98 -0.90 -18.01
CA THR A 229 -8.63 -1.88 -17.16
C THR A 229 -9.63 -1.20 -16.23
N ARG A 230 -10.65 -1.94 -15.79
CA ARG A 230 -11.68 -1.45 -14.87
C ARG A 230 -11.06 -0.88 -13.59
N SER A 231 -10.01 -1.52 -13.07
CA SER A 231 -9.29 -1.06 -11.88
C SER A 231 -8.65 0.32 -12.05
N VAL A 232 -7.97 0.60 -13.16
CA VAL A 232 -7.36 1.93 -13.40
C VAL A 232 -8.44 2.99 -13.58
N LYS A 233 -9.54 2.66 -14.28
CA LYS A 233 -10.71 3.55 -14.43
C LYS A 233 -11.31 3.93 -13.08
N ASP A 234 -11.41 2.99 -12.15
CA ASP A 234 -12.01 3.23 -10.84
C ASP A 234 -11.05 3.95 -9.87
N ALA A 235 -9.76 3.97 -10.17
CA ALA A 235 -8.72 4.48 -9.27
C ALA A 235 -8.26 5.91 -9.59
N LEU A 236 -8.04 6.24 -10.86
CA LEU A 236 -7.62 7.59 -11.28
C LEU A 236 -8.59 8.70 -10.81
N PRO A 237 -9.93 8.50 -10.81
CA PRO A 237 -10.87 9.48 -10.24
C PRO A 237 -10.82 9.63 -8.71
N LYS A 238 -10.22 8.67 -7.98
CA LYS A 238 -10.10 8.71 -6.52
C LYS A 238 -8.88 9.48 -6.02
N ILE A 239 -7.96 9.82 -6.93
CA ILE A 239 -6.82 10.67 -6.62
C ILE A 239 -7.34 12.06 -6.25
N SER A 240 -7.01 12.56 -5.07
CA SER A 240 -7.49 13.87 -4.62
C SER A 240 -6.88 15.00 -5.45
N ALA A 241 -7.56 16.15 -5.49
CA ALA A 241 -7.05 17.35 -6.16
C ALA A 241 -5.67 17.78 -5.61
N ASP A 242 -5.45 17.66 -4.30
CA ASP A 242 -4.15 17.94 -3.66
C ASP A 242 -3.05 17.00 -4.18
N MET A 243 -3.33 15.70 -4.26
CA MET A 243 -2.36 14.72 -4.75
C MET A 243 -2.00 14.95 -6.22
N TRP A 244 -2.98 15.27 -7.05
CA TRP A 244 -2.72 15.65 -8.43
C TRP A 244 -1.92 16.95 -8.53
N LYS A 245 -2.21 17.94 -7.66
CA LYS A 245 -1.44 19.20 -7.60
C LYS A 245 0.02 18.89 -7.27
N ARG A 246 0.28 18.10 -6.23
CA ARG A 246 1.62 17.67 -5.81
C ARG A 246 2.35 16.90 -6.92
N ALA A 247 1.68 15.93 -7.55
CA ALA A 247 2.24 15.17 -8.67
C ALA A 247 2.61 16.08 -9.86
N THR A 248 1.73 17.00 -10.22
CA THR A 248 1.93 17.91 -11.36
C THR A 248 3.08 18.88 -11.10
N ILE A 249 3.12 19.50 -9.91
CA ILE A 249 4.23 20.38 -9.50
C ILE A 249 5.55 19.61 -9.50
N CYS A 250 5.55 18.37 -8.99
CA CYS A 250 6.75 17.55 -8.98
C CYS A 250 7.23 17.20 -10.40
N GLY A 251 6.33 16.84 -11.31
CA GLY A 251 6.67 16.60 -12.72
C GLY A 251 7.28 17.83 -13.39
N LEU A 252 6.73 19.01 -13.13
CA LEU A 252 7.28 20.28 -13.63
C LEU A 252 8.72 20.50 -13.11
N LYS A 253 8.98 20.24 -11.82
CA LYS A 253 10.31 20.38 -11.21
C LYS A 253 11.34 19.40 -11.75
N GLU A 254 10.98 18.12 -11.89
CA GLU A 254 11.89 17.10 -12.43
C GLU A 254 12.30 17.46 -13.87
N ASN A 255 11.40 18.09 -14.65
CA ASN A 255 11.75 18.62 -15.97
C ASN A 255 12.75 19.79 -15.90
N ILE A 256 12.58 20.72 -14.94
CA ILE A 256 13.52 21.85 -14.73
C ILE A 256 14.91 21.33 -14.35
N GLN A 257 14.99 20.41 -13.38
CA GLN A 257 16.27 19.85 -12.93
C GLN A 257 17.00 19.17 -14.10
N MET A 258 16.29 18.37 -14.89
CA MET A 258 16.88 17.73 -16.07
C MET A 258 17.21 18.72 -17.20
N LYS A 259 16.43 19.79 -17.43
CA LYS A 259 16.78 20.86 -18.39
C LYS A 259 18.07 21.57 -17.98
N ASN A 260 18.28 21.79 -16.68
CA ASN A 260 19.50 22.40 -16.14
C ASN A 260 20.71 21.45 -16.24
N GLU A 261 20.55 20.17 -15.89
CA GLU A 261 21.58 19.14 -16.05
C GLU A 261 21.94 18.91 -17.52
N ASN A 262 20.95 18.88 -18.43
CA ASN A 262 21.18 18.78 -19.87
C ASN A 262 21.85 20.03 -20.44
N THR A 263 21.61 21.23 -19.89
CA THR A 263 22.31 22.45 -20.30
C THR A 263 23.76 22.43 -19.84
N LEU A 264 24.03 21.88 -18.65
CA LEU A 264 25.39 21.65 -18.14
C LEU A 264 26.14 20.58 -18.98
N MET A 265 25.44 19.50 -19.34
CA MET A 265 25.97 18.33 -20.05
C MET A 265 25.94 18.46 -21.58
N ASN A 266 25.21 19.41 -22.17
CA ASN A 266 25.21 19.70 -23.62
C ASN A 266 26.57 20.20 -24.16
N LYS A 267 27.59 20.32 -23.30
CA LYS A 267 28.99 20.37 -23.75
C LYS A 267 29.53 19.00 -24.22
N GLN A 268 28.86 17.88 -23.93
CA GLN A 268 29.29 16.52 -24.28
C GLN A 268 28.09 15.56 -24.52
N ASN A 269 27.88 15.18 -25.80
CA ASN A 269 27.18 13.97 -26.31
C ASN A 269 25.66 13.93 -26.57
N SER A 270 25.32 13.03 -27.51
CA SER A 270 24.07 12.80 -28.26
C SER A 270 22.95 12.05 -27.53
N ASN A 271 23.12 11.70 -26.24
CA ASN A 271 22.12 10.99 -25.44
C ASN A 271 20.87 11.85 -25.12
N ASN A 272 20.94 13.17 -25.35
CA ASN A 272 19.91 14.13 -24.97
C ASN A 272 18.60 14.02 -25.79
N ARG A 273 18.59 13.38 -26.96
CA ARG A 273 17.35 13.24 -27.76
C ARG A 273 16.36 12.21 -27.17
N VAL A 274 16.85 11.12 -26.58
CA VAL A 274 16.01 10.06 -25.99
C VAL A 274 15.35 10.55 -24.70
N LEU A 275 16.10 11.28 -23.86
CA LEU A 275 15.59 11.91 -22.64
C LEU A 275 14.56 13.01 -22.93
N LYS A 276 14.80 13.84 -23.96
CA LYS A 276 13.84 14.89 -24.38
C LYS A 276 12.52 14.32 -24.93
N ALA A 277 12.56 13.12 -25.53
CA ALA A 277 11.36 12.41 -26.00
C ALA A 277 10.55 11.81 -24.84
N ALA A 278 11.21 11.29 -23.80
CA ALA A 278 10.54 10.77 -22.60
C ALA A 278 9.76 11.87 -21.84
N ASN A 279 10.33 13.08 -21.69
CA ASN A 279 9.66 14.18 -20.97
C ASN A 279 8.43 14.74 -21.70
N ASN A 280 8.43 14.71 -23.04
CA ASN A 280 7.26 15.08 -23.83
C ASN A 280 6.10 14.10 -23.60
N ILE A 281 6.41 12.82 -23.39
CA ILE A 281 5.42 11.78 -23.11
C ILE A 281 4.82 11.99 -21.72
N ASP A 282 5.62 12.31 -20.71
CA ASP A 282 5.13 12.60 -19.35
C ASP A 282 4.16 13.79 -19.33
N PHE A 283 4.46 14.89 -20.02
CA PHE A 283 3.52 16.02 -20.14
C PHE A 283 2.26 15.67 -20.91
N GLU A 284 2.38 14.90 -21.99
CA GLU A 284 1.20 14.45 -22.74
C GLU A 284 0.29 13.56 -21.87
N LEU A 285 0.88 12.73 -21.01
CA LEU A 285 0.17 11.89 -20.05
C LEU A 285 -0.45 12.71 -18.93
N LEU A 286 0.27 13.66 -18.34
CA LEU A 286 -0.28 14.57 -17.33
C LEU A 286 -1.44 15.38 -17.89
N ALA A 287 -1.29 15.95 -19.09
CA ALA A 287 -2.36 16.67 -19.77
C ALA A 287 -3.57 15.76 -20.01
N PHE A 288 -3.34 14.53 -20.49
CA PHE A 288 -4.40 13.52 -20.62
C PHE A 288 -5.09 13.23 -19.28
N GLY A 289 -4.33 13.03 -18.20
CA GLY A 289 -4.85 12.73 -16.88
C GLY A 289 -5.67 13.85 -16.29
N LEU A 290 -5.14 15.07 -16.33
CA LEU A 290 -5.82 16.28 -15.90
C LEU A 290 -7.13 16.44 -16.68
N MET A 291 -7.10 16.40 -18.01
CA MET A 291 -8.31 16.57 -18.83
C MET A 291 -9.35 15.44 -18.70
N THR A 292 -8.93 14.23 -18.32
CA THR A 292 -9.84 13.06 -18.24
C THR A 292 -10.45 12.87 -16.85
N PHE A 293 -9.67 13.05 -15.78
CA PHE A 293 -10.06 12.59 -14.43
C PHE A 293 -10.29 13.71 -13.41
N ILE A 294 -9.83 14.94 -13.69
CA ILE A 294 -10.09 16.09 -12.82
C ILE A 294 -10.45 17.35 -13.62
N PRO A 295 -11.62 17.93 -13.39
CA PRO A 295 -11.82 19.34 -13.72
C PRO A 295 -11.11 20.21 -12.67
N CYS A 296 -10.14 21.01 -13.11
CA CYS A 296 -9.60 22.20 -12.40
C CYS A 296 -8.68 21.99 -11.18
N ILE A 297 -7.37 21.88 -11.42
CA ILE A 297 -6.35 22.18 -10.40
C ILE A 297 -5.78 23.57 -10.67
N GLN A 298 -5.82 24.43 -9.65
CA GLN A 298 -5.12 25.70 -9.69
C GLN A 298 -3.63 25.49 -9.40
N LEU A 299 -2.82 25.73 -10.42
CA LEU A 299 -1.36 25.77 -10.33
C LEU A 299 -0.94 27.24 -10.30
N SER A 300 -0.11 27.64 -9.34
CA SER A 300 0.48 28.99 -9.33
C SER A 300 1.99 28.89 -9.55
N CYS A 301 2.58 29.85 -10.26
CA CYS A 301 4.04 29.95 -10.42
C CYS A 301 4.76 30.16 -9.08
N ASN A 302 4.06 30.69 -8.07
CA ASN A 302 4.55 30.88 -6.70
C ASN A 302 4.63 29.57 -5.89
N ASP A 303 4.06 28.47 -6.37
CA ASP A 303 4.24 27.15 -5.75
C ASP A 303 5.66 26.62 -6.03
N ASN A 304 6.62 27.00 -5.16
CA ASN A 304 7.92 26.36 -4.97
C ASN A 304 8.86 26.26 -6.21
N ASN A 305 9.16 27.37 -6.90
CA ASN A 305 10.13 27.45 -8.02
C ASN A 305 9.73 26.71 -9.32
N THR A 306 8.44 26.69 -9.66
CA THR A 306 7.98 26.16 -10.95
C THR A 306 8.19 27.21 -12.05
N ASN A 307 8.90 26.87 -13.15
CA ASN A 307 9.18 27.80 -14.25
C ASN A 307 7.93 28.00 -15.13
N PHE A 308 7.63 29.26 -15.47
CA PHE A 308 6.53 29.68 -16.35
C PHE A 308 6.53 28.93 -17.70
N ASP A 309 7.72 28.64 -18.25
CA ASP A 309 7.85 27.93 -19.53
C ASP A 309 7.29 26.49 -19.49
N ASP A 310 7.54 25.75 -18.42
CA ASP A 310 7.09 24.36 -18.27
C ASP A 310 5.58 24.26 -18.07
N LEU A 311 5.04 25.23 -17.34
CA LEU A 311 3.60 25.38 -17.14
C LEU A 311 2.89 25.71 -18.47
N ASN A 312 3.45 26.63 -19.26
CA ASN A 312 2.95 26.92 -20.61
C ASN A 312 3.04 25.71 -21.54
N GLU A 313 4.11 24.92 -21.42
CA GLU A 313 4.26 23.69 -22.20
C GLU A 313 3.20 22.65 -21.85
N LEU A 314 2.90 22.44 -20.57
CA LEU A 314 1.80 21.58 -20.10
C LEU A 314 0.44 22.08 -20.60
N ILE A 315 0.16 23.39 -20.50
CA ILE A 315 -1.08 24.00 -21.02
C ILE A 315 -1.24 23.74 -22.51
N ARG A 316 -0.17 23.92 -23.30
CA ARG A 316 -0.19 23.63 -24.73
C ARG A 316 -0.54 22.16 -25.02
N TYR A 317 -0.10 21.21 -24.18
CA TYR A 317 -0.52 19.81 -24.32
C TYR A 317 -1.98 19.61 -23.93
N CYS A 318 -2.50 20.28 -22.90
CA CYS A 318 -3.92 20.29 -22.58
C CYS A 318 -4.76 20.84 -23.75
N ASP A 319 -4.36 21.95 -24.35
CA ASP A 319 -5.05 22.52 -25.52
C ASP A 319 -5.06 21.55 -26.70
N LYS A 320 -3.93 20.89 -26.99
CA LYS A 320 -3.85 19.87 -28.04
C LYS A 320 -4.78 18.69 -27.79
N GLN A 321 -4.88 18.21 -26.54
CA GLN A 321 -5.82 17.14 -26.20
C GLN A 321 -7.27 17.62 -26.28
N ALA A 322 -7.57 18.86 -25.87
CA ALA A 322 -8.88 19.46 -26.02
C ALA A 322 -9.33 19.49 -27.49
N ILE A 323 -8.46 19.96 -28.40
CA ILE A 323 -8.73 19.93 -29.86
C ILE A 323 -9.04 18.51 -30.33
N LYS A 324 -8.22 17.54 -29.91
CA LYS A 324 -8.38 16.14 -30.31
C LYS A 324 -9.71 15.54 -29.85
N TRP A 325 -10.25 16.02 -28.75
CA TRP A 325 -11.54 15.59 -28.20
C TRP A 325 -12.68 16.55 -28.56
N GLU A 326 -12.45 17.50 -29.45
CA GLU A 326 -13.43 18.51 -29.88
C GLU A 326 -13.96 19.40 -28.74
N PHE A 327 -13.14 19.59 -27.69
CA PHE A 327 -13.40 20.54 -26.59
C PHE A 327 -12.85 21.94 -26.89
N PRO A 328 -13.44 23.01 -26.33
CA PRO A 328 -12.93 24.37 -26.44
C PRO A 328 -11.52 24.53 -25.84
N THR A 329 -10.68 25.35 -26.49
CA THR A 329 -9.23 25.50 -26.18
C THR A 329 -8.85 26.81 -25.48
N HIS A 330 -9.81 27.61 -25.02
CA HIS A 330 -9.54 28.95 -24.49
C HIS A 330 -10.28 29.24 -23.17
N GLN A 331 -9.57 29.92 -22.24
CA GLN A 331 -10.12 30.57 -21.05
C GLN A 331 -11.01 31.77 -21.46
N SER A 332 -12.22 31.54 -21.97
CA SER A 332 -13.20 32.61 -22.04
C SER A 332 -13.61 32.97 -20.62
N LYS A 333 -13.40 34.23 -20.20
CA LYS A 333 -13.96 34.79 -18.96
C LYS A 333 -15.40 34.32 -18.79
N TRP A 334 -15.66 33.67 -17.67
CA TRP A 334 -16.95 33.10 -17.33
C TRP A 334 -18.00 34.23 -17.26
N THR A 335 -18.90 34.28 -18.23
CA THR A 335 -20.20 34.93 -18.04
C THR A 335 -21.08 33.98 -17.24
N ASN A 336 -21.62 34.48 -16.12
CA ASN A 336 -22.57 33.80 -15.24
C ASN A 336 -23.86 33.44 -15.98
N ASP A 337 -23.85 32.41 -16.82
CA ASP A 337 -25.10 31.85 -17.31
C ASP A 337 -25.13 30.33 -17.14
N ASN A 338 -26.05 29.94 -16.25
CA ASN A 338 -26.30 28.57 -15.82
C ASN A 338 -27.05 27.79 -16.89
N ASN A 339 -26.41 27.44 -17.99
CA ASN A 339 -26.96 26.42 -18.88
C ASN A 339 -25.87 25.69 -19.66
N TYR A 340 -25.88 24.37 -19.51
CA TYR A 340 -24.96 23.33 -20.01
C TYR A 340 -23.88 22.89 -19.02
N ASN A 341 -23.80 21.56 -18.85
CA ASN A 341 -22.88 20.84 -17.99
C ASN A 341 -21.45 20.93 -18.55
N ASP A 342 -20.85 22.11 -18.44
CA ASP A 342 -19.52 22.41 -18.94
C ASP A 342 -18.45 21.61 -18.20
N ILE A 343 -17.65 20.85 -18.95
CA ILE A 343 -16.46 20.17 -18.43
C ILE A 343 -15.39 21.23 -18.18
N GLN A 344 -15.10 21.53 -16.91
CA GLN A 344 -14.27 22.67 -16.49
C GLN A 344 -12.75 22.39 -16.63
N TYR A 345 -12.03 23.36 -17.21
CA TYR A 345 -10.60 23.34 -17.61
C TYR A 345 -9.62 23.71 -16.46
N PRO A 346 -8.38 23.19 -16.37
CA PRO A 346 -7.35 23.65 -15.42
C PRO A 346 -7.08 25.17 -15.52
N CYS A 347 -7.05 25.89 -14.38
CA CYS A 347 -6.98 27.36 -14.31
C CYS A 347 -5.71 27.85 -13.59
N LEU A 348 -5.07 28.90 -14.12
CA LEU A 348 -4.00 29.67 -13.47
C LEU A 348 -4.62 30.89 -12.79
N ASN A 349 -4.36 31.12 -11.50
CA ASN A 349 -4.76 32.38 -10.86
C ASN A 349 -3.66 33.43 -11.03
N ASP A 350 -4.05 34.49 -11.72
CA ASP A 350 -3.69 35.90 -11.50
C ASP A 350 -2.22 36.24 -11.26
N GLU A 351 -1.47 36.41 -12.35
CA GLU A 351 -0.43 37.45 -12.47
C GLU A 351 -0.10 37.73 -13.96
N ILE A 352 -1.14 37.97 -14.77
CA ILE A 352 -0.99 38.68 -16.05
C ILE A 352 -1.91 39.90 -16.04
N GLU A 353 -1.59 40.85 -15.18
CA GLU A 353 -1.70 42.28 -15.50
C GLU A 353 -0.26 42.81 -15.34
N LYS A 354 0.52 43.02 -16.40
CA LYS A 354 0.28 43.86 -17.58
C LYS A 354 1.11 43.41 -18.77
#